data_AF-A0AAE8X0L8-F1
#
_entry.id   AF-A0AAE8X0L8-F1
#
_cell.length_a   1.000
_cell.length_b   1.000
_cell.length_c   1.000
_cell.angle_alpha   90.00
_cell.angle_beta   90.00
_cell.angle_gamma   90.00
#
_symmetry.space_group_name_H-M   'P 1'
#
loop_
_entity.id
_entity.type
_entity.pdbx_description
1 polymer ?
#
loop_
_entity_poly.entity_id
_entity_poly.type
_entity_poly.pdbx_seq_one_letter_code
_entity_poly.pdbx_strand_id
1 'polypeptide(L)'
;MKKIIIALALISSSPAFSEMTPADSLKQAPEMVCTGHQNQDECKAVVKAVMFGTYSFTALDEQCESSSDAVKAKMDAEMKEQCAMAKEATQYLKTLRR
;
A
#
# COMPACT_ATOMS: atom_id res chain seq x y z
N MET A 1 -42.85 -48.40 9.77
CA MET A 1 -42.27 -47.62 10.88
C MET A 1 -40.75 -47.84 10.89
N LYS A 2 -40.00 -46.83 11.34
CA LYS A 2 -38.52 -46.70 11.41
C LYS A 2 -37.84 -46.14 10.17
N LYS A 3 -37.87 -44.80 10.08
CA LYS A 3 -36.86 -43.98 9.41
C LYS A 3 -35.88 -43.52 10.50
N ILE A 4 -34.61 -43.90 10.41
CA ILE A 4 -33.53 -43.21 11.12
C ILE A 4 -32.42 -43.04 10.09
N ILE A 5 -32.43 -41.89 9.43
CA ILE A 5 -31.30 -41.44 8.61
C ILE A 5 -30.46 -40.58 9.54
N ILE A 6 -29.27 -41.09 9.87
CA ILE A 6 -28.24 -40.39 10.62
C ILE A 6 -27.72 -39.26 9.72
N ALA A 7 -28.09 -38.02 10.03
CA ALA A 7 -27.54 -36.83 9.38
C ALA A 7 -26.13 -36.60 9.93
N LEU A 8 -25.15 -37.26 9.32
CA LEU A 8 -23.74 -37.08 9.62
C LEU A 8 -23.22 -35.84 8.87
N ALA A 9 -22.68 -34.91 9.64
CA ALA A 9 -21.53 -34.06 9.30
C ALA A 9 -21.57 -33.34 7.93
N LEU A 10 -22.23 -32.19 7.90
CA LEU A 10 -21.77 -31.07 7.07
C LEU A 10 -21.82 -29.79 7.91
N ILE A 11 -20.96 -29.73 8.93
CA ILE A 11 -20.42 -28.44 9.33
C ILE A 11 -19.53 -28.06 8.16
N SER A 12 -20.12 -27.39 7.18
CA SER A 12 -19.38 -26.70 6.15
C SER A 12 -18.46 -25.73 6.89
N SER A 13 -17.20 -26.12 7.03
CA SER A 13 -16.12 -25.19 7.28
C SER A 13 -16.26 -24.12 6.21
N SER A 14 -16.88 -23.00 6.59
CA SER A 14 -16.77 -21.78 5.82
C SER A 14 -15.28 -21.63 5.53
N PRO A 15 -14.85 -21.42 4.28
CA PRO A 15 -13.44 -21.15 4.05
C PRO A 15 -13.09 -20.04 5.02
N ALA A 16 -12.13 -20.34 5.89
CA ALA A 16 -11.54 -19.33 6.74
C ALA A 16 -11.16 -18.21 5.76
N PHE A 17 -11.91 -17.10 5.79
CA PHE A 17 -11.42 -15.84 5.28
C PHE A 17 -10.21 -15.58 6.15
N SER A 18 -9.05 -16.06 5.72
CA SER A 18 -7.78 -15.69 6.31
C SER A 18 -7.82 -14.18 6.33
N GLU A 19 -7.91 -13.59 7.52
CA GLU A 19 -8.00 -12.14 7.68
C GLU A 19 -6.85 -11.55 6.87
N MET A 20 -7.19 -10.84 5.80
CA MET A 20 -6.20 -10.35 4.87
C MET A 20 -5.40 -9.29 5.62
N THR A 21 -4.10 -9.52 5.77
CA THR A 21 -3.27 -8.54 6.47
C THR A 21 -3.21 -7.24 5.65
N PRO A 22 -2.89 -6.09 6.26
CA PRO A 22 -2.63 -4.86 5.51
C PRO A 22 -1.54 -5.05 4.45
N ALA A 23 -0.54 -5.89 4.73
CA ALA A 23 0.51 -6.23 3.77
C ALA A 23 -0.03 -7.03 2.58
N ASP A 24 -0.95 -7.98 2.81
CA ASP A 24 -1.55 -8.76 1.74
C ASP A 24 -2.51 -7.92 0.90
N SER A 25 -3.23 -6.99 1.54
CA SER A 25 -4.05 -5.98 0.85
C SER A 25 -3.19 -5.11 -0.07
N LEU A 26 -2.01 -4.68 0.39
CA LEU A 26 -1.08 -3.88 -0.40
C LEU A 26 -0.53 -4.68 -1.59
N LYS A 27 -0.18 -5.95 -1.41
CA LYS A 27 0.30 -6.84 -2.49
C LYS A 27 -0.77 -7.08 -3.55
N GLN A 28 -2.03 -7.21 -3.14
CA GLN A 28 -3.15 -7.48 -4.04
C GLN A 28 -3.70 -6.21 -4.71
N ALA A 29 -3.41 -5.02 -4.18
CA ALA A 29 -3.94 -3.76 -4.69
C ALA A 29 -3.75 -3.54 -6.21
N PRO A 30 -2.59 -3.81 -6.84
CA PRO A 30 -2.45 -3.66 -8.28
C PRO A 30 -3.40 -4.58 -9.08
N GLU A 31 -3.62 -5.80 -8.60
CA GLU A 31 -4.55 -6.74 -9.23
C GLU A 31 -5.99 -6.22 -9.11
N MET A 32 -6.40 -5.84 -7.90
CA MET A 32 -7.75 -5.37 -7.61
C MET A 32 -8.08 -4.08 -8.37
N VAL A 33 -7.16 -3.11 -8.42
CA VAL A 33 -7.36 -1.83 -9.11
C VAL A 33 -7.46 -2.00 -10.62
N CYS A 34 -6.69 -2.92 -11.20
CA CYS A 34 -6.60 -3.08 -12.65
C CYS A 34 -7.50 -4.16 -13.23
N THR A 35 -8.35 -4.80 -12.42
CA THR A 35 -9.25 -5.86 -12.87
C THR A 35 -10.21 -5.31 -13.94
N GLY A 36 -10.23 -5.94 -15.13
CA GLY A 36 -11.09 -5.54 -16.24
C GLY A 36 -10.55 -4.39 -17.11
N HIS A 37 -9.34 -3.87 -16.82
CA HIS A 37 -8.70 -2.87 -17.67
C HIS A 37 -8.26 -3.46 -19.01
N GLN A 38 -8.43 -2.73 -20.12
CA GLN A 38 -8.12 -3.20 -21.48
C GLN A 38 -6.64 -3.60 -21.65
N ASN A 39 -5.74 -2.86 -20.99
CA ASN A 39 -4.32 -3.21 -20.87
C ASN A 39 -3.96 -3.42 -19.41
N GLN A 40 -4.26 -4.60 -18.89
CA GLN A 40 -4.16 -4.90 -17.47
C GLN A 40 -2.70 -4.86 -16.96
N ASP A 41 -1.74 -5.30 -17.77
CA ASP A 41 -0.31 -5.32 -17.38
C ASP A 41 0.27 -3.91 -17.29
N GLU A 42 -0.05 -3.03 -18.24
CA GLU A 42 0.35 -1.62 -18.18
C GLU A 42 -0.25 -0.92 -16.97
N CYS A 43 -1.54 -1.14 -16.69
CA CYS A 43 -2.18 -0.61 -15.48
C CYS A 43 -1.45 -1.08 -14.21
N LYS A 44 -1.15 -2.38 -14.10
CA LYS A 44 -0.44 -2.94 -12.94
C LYS A 44 0.95 -2.32 -12.79
N ALA A 45 1.67 -2.11 -13.90
CA ALA A 45 2.99 -1.47 -13.88
C ALA A 45 2.91 -0.03 -13.35
N VAL A 46 1.93 0.74 -13.82
CA VAL A 46 1.71 2.12 -13.36
C VAL A 46 1.32 2.16 -11.87
N VAL A 47 0.38 1.31 -11.43
CA VAL A 47 -0.03 1.27 -10.02
C VAL A 47 1.16 0.93 -9.12
N LYS A 48 1.97 -0.07 -9.49
CA LYS A 48 3.19 -0.41 -8.74
C LYS A 48 4.20 0.73 -8.71
N ALA A 49 4.39 1.44 -9.83
CA ALA A 49 5.28 2.59 -9.90
C ALA A 49 4.82 3.74 -8.98
N VAL A 50 3.51 4.02 -8.95
CA VAL A 50 2.92 5.03 -8.06
C VAL A 50 3.07 4.62 -6.59
N MET A 51 2.81 3.36 -6.26
CA MET A 51 3.01 2.85 -4.90
C MET A 51 4.47 2.98 -4.44
N PHE A 52 5.42 2.60 -5.30
CA PHE A 52 6.84 2.73 -5.02
C PHE A 52 7.27 4.18 -4.86
N GLY A 53 6.88 5.06 -5.80
CA GLY A 53 7.18 6.49 -5.73
C GLY A 53 6.62 7.14 -4.47
N THR A 54 5.37 6.80 -4.09
CA THR A 54 4.75 7.24 -2.83
C THR A 54 5.59 6.82 -1.63
N TYR A 55 5.99 5.54 -1.56
CA TYR A 55 6.86 5.05 -0.49
C TYR A 55 8.18 5.83 -0.44
N SER A 56 8.86 6.02 -1.57
CA SER A 56 10.12 6.74 -1.64
C SER A 56 10.01 8.19 -1.15
N PHE A 57 8.98 8.93 -1.56
CA PHE A 57 8.80 10.31 -1.09
C PHE A 57 8.48 10.38 0.40
N THR A 58 7.63 9.49 0.92
CA THR A 58 7.31 9.46 2.35
C THR A 58 8.54 9.11 3.20
N ALA A 59 9.36 8.14 2.75
CA ALA A 59 10.58 7.77 3.45
C ALA A 59 11.63 8.89 3.41
N LEU A 60 11.73 9.61 2.29
CA LEU A 60 12.63 10.76 2.17
C LEU A 60 12.17 11.93 3.06
N ASP A 61 10.89 12.26 3.07
CA ASP A 61 10.31 13.28 3.97
C ASP A 61 10.61 12.94 5.43
N GLU A 62 10.38 11.68 5.85
CA GLU A 62 10.68 11.22 7.21
C GLU A 62 12.18 11.31 7.55
N GLN A 63 13.07 10.93 6.63
CA GLN A 63 14.52 11.08 6.83
C GLN A 63 14.93 12.54 6.96
N CYS A 64 14.35 13.42 6.13
CA CYS A 64 14.60 14.85 6.20
C CYS A 64 14.07 15.46 7.51
N GLU A 65 12.88 15.07 7.97
CA GLU A 65 12.29 15.58 9.22
C GLU A 65 13.01 15.07 10.47
N SER A 66 13.36 13.78 10.51
CA SER A 66 14.04 13.12 11.64
C SER A 66 15.54 13.45 11.75
N SER A 67 16.15 14.02 10.69
CA SER A 67 17.53 14.46 10.72
C SER A 67 17.77 15.56 11.75
N SER A 68 18.91 15.51 12.45
CA SER A 68 19.30 16.54 13.41
C SER A 68 19.59 17.87 12.70
N ASP A 69 19.49 18.98 13.43
CA ASP A 69 19.77 20.31 12.88
C ASP A 69 21.22 20.44 12.38
N ALA A 70 22.16 19.72 13.01
CA ALA A 70 23.55 19.66 12.56
C ALA A 70 23.71 18.95 11.20
N VAL A 71 22.86 17.96 10.91
CA VAL A 71 22.82 17.27 9.61
C VAL A 71 22.14 18.16 8.57
N LYS A 72 20.99 18.75 8.91
CA LYS A 72 20.25 19.69 8.04
C LYS A 72 21.11 20.89 7.63
N ALA A 73 21.92 21.42 8.55
CA ALA A 73 22.84 22.52 8.27
C ALA A 73 23.91 22.18 7.23
N LYS A 74 24.28 20.90 7.10
CA LYS A 74 25.30 20.39 6.16
C LYS A 74 24.73 19.93 4.82
N MET A 75 23.41 19.90 4.65
CA MET A 75 22.78 19.55 3.38
C MET A 75 23.13 20.60 2.32
N ASP A 76 23.53 20.12 1.14
CA ASP A 76 23.71 20.96 -0.05
C ASP A 76 22.35 21.44 -0.59
N ALA A 77 22.41 22.27 -1.63
CA ALA A 77 21.20 22.84 -2.23
C ALA A 77 20.30 21.77 -2.85
N GLU A 78 20.89 20.76 -3.49
CA GLU A 78 20.16 19.67 -4.14
C GLU A 78 19.39 18.82 -3.13
N MET A 79 20.03 18.41 -2.03
CA MET A 79 19.39 17.64 -0.98
C MET A 79 18.27 18.45 -0.29
N LYS A 80 18.47 19.76 -0.09
CA LYS A 80 17.43 20.64 0.46
C LYS A 80 16.21 20.72 -0.45
N GLU A 81 16.42 20.80 -1.76
CA GLU A 81 15.35 20.79 -2.75
C GLU A 81 14.62 19.45 -2.77
N GLN A 82 15.36 18.33 -2.74
CA GLN A 82 14.78 16.98 -2.66
C GLN A 82 13.92 16.80 -1.40
N CYS A 83 14.38 17.28 -0.24
CA CYS A 83 13.59 17.28 0.99
C CYS A 83 12.31 18.13 0.88
N ALA A 84 12.39 19.31 0.24
CA ALA A 84 11.23 20.17 0.05
C ALA A 84 10.18 19.53 -0.87
N MET A 85 10.62 18.92 -1.98
CA MET A 85 9.74 18.19 -2.91
C MET A 85 9.10 16.98 -2.22
N ALA A 86 9.87 16.21 -1.44
CA ALA A 86 9.36 15.06 -0.71
C ALA A 86 8.29 15.46 0.31
N LYS A 87 8.49 16.59 0.99
CA LYS A 87 7.52 17.17 1.91
C LYS A 87 6.24 17.59 1.21
N GLU A 88 6.34 18.30 0.10
CA GLU A 88 5.17 18.74 -0.68
C GLU A 88 4.36 17.52 -1.17
N ALA A 89 5.03 16.54 -1.78
CA ALA A 89 4.39 15.31 -2.24
C ALA A 89 3.70 14.56 -1.09
N THR A 90 4.37 14.41 0.05
CA THR A 90 3.82 13.75 1.24
C THR A 90 2.64 14.52 1.82
N GLN A 91 2.68 15.86 1.83
CA GLN A 91 1.55 16.69 2.25
C GLN A 91 0.34 16.51 1.34
N TYR A 92 0.55 16.52 0.01
CA TYR A 92 -0.52 16.24 -0.95
C TYR A 92 -1.13 14.86 -0.73
N LEU A 93 -0.31 13.82 -0.60
CA LEU A 93 -0.77 12.45 -0.33
C LEU A 93 -1.60 12.35 0.96
N LYS A 94 -1.22 13.09 2.01
CA LYS A 94 -2.00 13.18 3.27
C LYS A 94 -3.39 13.80 3.04
N THR A 95 -3.58 14.65 2.04
CA THR A 95 -4.90 15.22 1.69
C THR A 95 -5.83 14.21 1.03
N LEU A 96 -5.28 13.23 0.30
CA LEU A 96 -6.06 12.18 -0.39
C LEU A 96 -6.71 11.17 0.55
N ARG A 97 -6.33 11.17 1.83
CA ARG A 97 -6.87 10.27 2.86
C ARG A 97 -8.17 10.76 3.49
N ARG A 98 -8.64 11.97 3.14
CA ARG A 98 -9.83 12.61 3.74
C ARG A 98 -11.09 12.38 2.92
#